data_AF-A0A8X7RC20-F1
#
_entry.id   AF-A0A8X7RC20-F1
#
_cell.length_a   1.000
_cell.length_b   1.000
_cell.length_c   1.000
_cell.angle_alpha   90.00
_cell.angle_beta   90.00
_cell.angle_gamma   90.00
#
_symmetry.space_group_name_H-M   'P 1'
#
loop_
_entity.id
_entity.type
_entity.pdbx_description
1 polymer ?
#
loop_
_entity_poly.entity_id
_entity_poly.type
_entity_poly.pdbx_seq_one_letter_code
_entity_poly.pdbx_strand_id
1 'polypeptide(L)'
;MDPEGFTSGLFRWNPARAMVQQPPPPVPPPPQQQPPATPQTAAFGMRLGGLEGLFGPYGVRFYTAAKIAELGFTASTLVGMKDEELEDMMNSLSHIFRWELLVGERYGVKAAVRAERRRLLEEEEEESSRRRHLLLSAAGDSGTHHALDALSQEGLSEEPVHQLEHTDAAGNNGGGGGYWDSGQAKMKKPQQRRRKKQMVTSVETDDDMNEGEDDDDGNGGGGGGVLGIERQREHPFIVTEPGEVARGKKNGLDYLFHLYEQCREFLIQVQTIAKDRGEKCPTKVTNQVFRYAKKSGASYINKPKMRHYVHCYALHCLDEEASNALRRAFKERGENVGSWRQACYKPLVNIACRHGWDIDAVFNAHPRLSIWYVPTKLRQLCHLERSNAVAAASALVGNGISCTGSSASGGLGFN
;
A
#
# COMPACT_ATOMS: atom_id res chain seq x y z
N MET A 1 63.04 2.65 24.16
CA MET A 1 63.29 4.01 23.67
C MET A 1 62.55 4.14 22.36
N ASP A 2 61.62 5.07 22.32
CA ASP A 2 60.88 5.53 21.14
C ASP A 2 61.70 6.63 20.40
N PRO A 3 61.22 7.23 19.29
CA PRO A 3 60.76 6.55 18.07
C PRO A 3 61.18 7.28 16.78
N GLU A 4 60.93 6.68 15.62
CA GLU A 4 60.55 7.40 14.39
C GLU A 4 59.45 6.59 13.66
N GLY A 5 58.55 7.16 12.85
CA GLY A 5 58.40 8.58 12.49
C GLY A 5 57.26 8.82 11.50
N PHE A 6 56.17 8.03 11.56
CA PHE A 6 55.10 8.08 10.55
C PHE A 6 54.29 9.38 10.59
N THR A 7 54.22 10.06 9.45
CA THR A 7 53.44 11.28 9.26
C THR A 7 51.96 10.96 9.04
N SER A 8 51.08 11.73 9.68
CA SER A 8 49.63 11.65 9.48
C SER A 8 49.02 13.04 9.67
N GLY A 9 48.63 13.67 8.56
CA GLY A 9 48.15 15.05 8.56
C GLY A 9 46.72 15.16 9.09
N LEU A 10 46.55 15.68 10.31
CA LEU A 10 45.25 16.13 10.79
C LEU A 10 44.90 17.48 10.16
N PHE A 11 43.68 17.61 9.64
CA PHE A 11 43.00 18.90 9.53
C PHE A 11 41.72 18.87 10.36
N ARG A 12 41.78 19.52 11.54
CA ARG A 12 40.68 19.57 12.51
C ARG A 12 40.18 21.01 12.65
N TRP A 13 38.98 21.27 12.16
CA TRP A 13 38.29 22.54 12.33
C TRP A 13 37.89 22.77 13.80
N ASN A 14 38.16 23.96 14.36
CA ASN A 14 37.50 24.43 15.57
C ASN A 14 37.55 25.97 15.68
N PRO A 15 36.43 26.70 15.88
CA PRO A 15 36.41 28.16 15.83
C PRO A 15 36.31 28.86 17.21
N ALA A 16 37.23 29.78 17.52
CA ALA A 16 37.01 30.87 18.50
C ALA A 16 38.12 31.95 18.49
N ARG A 17 37.73 33.19 18.86
CA ARG A 17 38.53 34.28 19.50
C ARG A 17 38.98 35.50 18.65
N ALA A 18 38.09 36.48 18.52
CA ALA A 18 38.31 37.95 18.58
C ALA A 18 36.91 38.63 18.38
N MET A 19 36.15 39.11 19.36
CA MET A 19 36.35 40.07 20.48
C MET A 19 36.30 41.57 20.10
N VAL A 20 35.07 42.11 20.22
CA VAL A 20 34.68 43.45 20.74
C VAL A 20 35.07 44.72 19.96
N GLN A 21 34.05 45.45 19.44
CA GLN A 21 33.76 46.87 19.73
C GLN A 21 32.39 47.32 19.17
N GLN A 22 31.86 48.47 19.63
CA GLN A 22 30.49 48.99 19.37
C GLN A 22 30.45 50.53 19.67
N PRO A 23 29.38 51.30 19.38
CA PRO A 23 29.00 51.86 18.06
C PRO A 23 28.93 53.42 17.99
N PRO A 24 28.76 54.00 16.79
CA PRO A 24 28.27 55.38 16.57
C PRO A 24 26.80 55.45 16.00
N PRO A 25 26.19 56.65 15.81
CA PRO A 25 24.72 56.85 15.85
C PRO A 25 23.93 56.61 14.53
N PRO A 26 22.57 56.67 14.54
CA PRO A 26 21.73 56.39 13.37
C PRO A 26 21.69 57.53 12.34
N VAL A 27 21.54 57.14 11.06
CA VAL A 27 21.44 58.02 9.89
C VAL A 27 20.19 57.59 9.08
N PRO A 28 19.38 58.52 8.53
CA PRO A 28 18.07 58.20 7.94
C PRO A 28 18.14 57.33 6.68
N PRO A 29 17.03 56.63 6.33
CA PRO A 29 17.01 55.68 5.23
C PRO A 29 17.09 56.38 3.86
N PRO A 30 18.01 55.98 2.95
CA PRO A 30 17.92 56.34 1.55
C PRO A 30 16.68 55.68 0.89
N PRO A 31 16.05 56.32 -0.11
CA PRO A 31 14.79 55.85 -0.68
C PRO A 31 14.95 54.51 -1.44
N GLN A 32 13.84 53.78 -1.52
CA GLN A 32 13.73 52.49 -2.21
C GLN A 32 14.04 52.62 -3.71
N GLN A 33 15.29 52.35 -4.10
CA GLN A 33 15.60 52.04 -5.50
C GLN A 33 15.09 50.62 -5.78
N GLN A 34 13.93 50.55 -6.42
CA GLN A 34 13.47 49.32 -7.06
C GLN A 34 14.55 48.86 -8.05
N PRO A 35 15.02 47.60 -8.02
CA PRO A 35 15.82 47.08 -9.11
C PRO A 35 14.96 47.14 -10.38
N PRO A 36 15.43 47.78 -11.47
CA PRO A 36 14.60 48.01 -12.64
C PRO A 36 14.17 46.66 -13.23
N ALA A 37 12.86 46.43 -13.30
CA ALA A 37 12.30 45.27 -13.96
C ALA A 37 12.66 45.33 -15.45
N THR A 38 13.66 44.57 -15.86
CA THR A 38 14.12 44.51 -17.25
C THR A 38 13.00 43.95 -18.12
N PRO A 39 12.53 44.66 -19.16
CA PRO A 39 11.54 44.12 -20.11
C PRO A 39 12.03 42.86 -20.85
N GLN A 40 13.33 42.58 -20.74
CA GLN A 40 14.01 41.45 -21.35
C GLN A 40 13.49 40.10 -20.83
N THR A 41 13.15 39.95 -19.54
CA THR A 41 12.74 38.64 -19.00
C THR A 41 11.46 38.10 -19.66
N ALA A 42 10.50 38.99 -19.95
CA ALA A 42 9.29 38.64 -20.71
C ALA A 42 9.61 38.29 -22.18
N ALA A 43 10.58 38.99 -22.79
CA ALA A 43 11.01 38.72 -24.16
C ALA A 43 11.87 37.43 -24.29
N PHE A 44 12.61 37.04 -23.25
CA PHE A 44 13.40 35.79 -23.22
C PHE A 44 12.50 34.56 -23.06
N GLY A 45 11.48 34.60 -22.21
CA GLY A 45 10.50 33.51 -22.08
C GLY A 45 9.78 33.20 -23.41
N MET A 46 9.51 34.22 -24.22
CA MET A 46 8.97 34.07 -25.59
C MET A 46 9.98 33.44 -26.55
N ARG A 47 11.28 33.78 -26.47
CA ARG A 47 12.34 33.18 -27.31
C ARG A 47 12.57 31.69 -27.05
N LEU A 48 12.21 31.19 -25.86
CA LEU A 48 12.32 29.78 -25.48
C LEU A 48 10.97 29.04 -25.44
N GLY A 49 9.92 29.58 -26.06
CA GLY A 49 8.63 28.88 -26.20
C GLY A 49 7.98 28.45 -24.86
N GLY A 50 8.25 29.19 -23.78
CA GLY A 50 7.81 28.87 -22.42
C GLY A 50 8.64 27.82 -21.67
N LEU A 51 9.64 27.19 -22.31
CA LEU A 51 10.41 26.09 -21.72
C LEU A 51 11.21 26.48 -20.47
N GLU A 52 11.62 27.75 -20.35
CA GLU A 52 12.34 28.25 -19.17
C GLU A 52 11.49 28.14 -17.88
N GLY A 53 10.20 28.50 -17.96
CA GLY A 53 9.25 28.37 -16.85
C GLY A 53 8.89 26.91 -16.56
N LEU A 54 8.72 26.11 -17.62
CA LEU A 54 8.44 24.66 -17.52
C LEU A 54 9.57 23.91 -16.81
N PHE A 55 10.82 24.17 -17.18
CA PHE A 55 11.97 23.35 -16.78
C PHE A 55 12.75 23.86 -15.56
N GLY A 56 12.68 25.16 -15.25
CA GLY A 56 13.46 25.80 -14.17
C GLY A 56 13.49 25.03 -12.84
N PRO A 57 12.35 24.59 -12.27
CA PRO A 57 12.35 23.89 -10.97
C PRO A 57 12.70 22.39 -11.05
N TYR A 58 13.00 21.84 -12.24
CA TYR A 58 13.22 20.40 -12.45
C TYR A 58 14.68 19.99 -12.75
N GLY A 59 15.63 20.91 -12.62
CA GLY A 59 17.07 20.60 -12.70
C GLY A 59 17.60 20.34 -14.12
N VAL A 60 16.83 20.72 -15.15
CA VAL A 60 17.28 20.72 -16.54
C VAL A 60 18.17 21.95 -16.78
N ARG A 61 19.33 21.80 -17.43
CA ARG A 61 20.22 22.95 -17.70
C ARG A 61 19.56 23.92 -18.69
N PHE A 62 19.81 25.22 -18.53
CA PHE A 62 19.38 26.24 -19.49
C PHE A 62 19.78 25.92 -20.94
N TYR A 63 21.00 25.40 -21.14
CA TYR A 63 21.49 24.95 -22.45
C TYR A 63 20.62 23.85 -23.07
N THR A 64 20.17 22.89 -22.25
CA THR A 64 19.26 21.80 -22.66
C THR A 64 17.87 22.34 -23.00
N ALA A 65 17.32 23.24 -22.17
CA ALA A 65 16.05 23.92 -22.47
C ALA A 65 16.11 24.74 -23.77
N ALA A 66 17.19 25.50 -23.97
CA ALA A 66 17.41 26.31 -25.17
C ALA A 66 17.48 25.47 -26.45
N LYS A 67 18.13 24.31 -26.40
CA LYS A 67 18.29 23.44 -27.58
C LYS A 67 17.06 22.59 -27.89
N ILE A 68 16.20 22.33 -26.91
CA ILE A 68 14.85 21.82 -27.16
C ILE A 68 14.01 22.89 -27.88
N ALA A 69 14.11 24.17 -27.50
CA ALA A 69 13.46 25.28 -28.22
C ALA A 69 14.02 25.52 -29.64
N GLU A 70 15.35 25.42 -29.84
CA GLU A 70 15.98 25.54 -31.18
C GLU A 70 15.45 24.48 -32.17
N LEU A 71 15.03 23.32 -31.68
CA LEU A 71 14.44 22.25 -32.48
C LEU A 71 12.91 22.39 -32.65
N GLY A 72 12.33 23.53 -32.28
CA GLY A 72 10.93 23.88 -32.50
C GLY A 72 9.94 23.35 -31.45
N PHE A 73 10.41 22.67 -30.39
CA PHE A 73 9.54 22.23 -29.31
C PHE A 73 9.17 23.41 -28.40
N THR A 74 7.88 23.62 -28.18
CA THR A 74 7.33 24.55 -27.19
C THR A 74 6.88 23.80 -25.93
N ALA A 75 6.61 24.53 -24.84
CA ALA A 75 6.00 23.94 -23.65
C ALA A 75 4.67 23.23 -23.97
N SER A 76 3.83 23.81 -24.84
CA SER A 76 2.57 23.19 -25.27
C SER A 76 2.76 21.90 -26.08
N THR A 77 3.75 21.85 -26.98
CA THR A 77 4.07 20.63 -27.75
C THR A 77 4.52 19.50 -26.82
N LEU A 78 5.45 19.78 -25.89
CA LEU A 78 5.91 18.77 -24.93
C LEU A 78 4.78 18.27 -24.01
N VAL A 79 3.87 19.16 -23.60
CA VAL A 79 2.66 18.80 -22.83
C VAL A 79 1.73 17.87 -23.60
N GLY A 80 1.75 17.87 -24.94
CA GLY A 80 1.04 16.89 -25.77
C GLY A 80 1.70 15.50 -25.88
N MET A 81 3.03 15.43 -25.84
CA MET A 81 3.80 14.21 -26.18
C MET A 81 3.82 13.15 -25.06
N LYS A 82 3.45 11.91 -25.35
CA LYS A 82 3.45 10.81 -24.36
C LYS A 82 4.84 10.60 -23.71
N ASP A 83 4.87 9.95 -22.55
CA ASP A 83 6.12 9.76 -21.80
C ASP A 83 7.15 8.91 -22.57
N GLU A 84 6.67 8.05 -23.45
CA GLU A 84 7.43 7.27 -24.43
C GLU A 84 7.99 8.18 -25.54
N GLU A 85 7.14 9.00 -26.17
CA GLU A 85 7.52 9.98 -27.21
C GLU A 85 8.53 11.02 -26.70
N LEU A 86 8.47 11.38 -25.42
CA LEU A 86 9.46 12.22 -24.75
C LEU A 86 10.81 11.51 -24.56
N GLU A 87 10.83 10.20 -24.30
CA GLU A 87 12.08 9.45 -24.24
C GLU A 87 12.67 9.24 -25.64
N ASP A 88 11.86 8.96 -26.67
CA ASP A 88 12.31 8.86 -28.06
C ASP A 88 12.85 10.19 -28.59
N MET A 89 12.25 11.32 -28.20
CA MET A 89 12.82 12.65 -28.41
C MET A 89 14.17 12.79 -27.71
N MET A 90 14.28 12.46 -26.41
CA MET A 90 15.55 12.58 -25.66
C MET A 90 16.64 11.63 -26.18
N ASN A 91 16.27 10.45 -26.68
CA ASN A 91 17.15 9.52 -27.38
C ASN A 91 17.63 10.12 -28.70
N SER A 92 16.72 10.69 -29.49
CA SER A 92 17.04 11.40 -30.74
C SER A 92 17.99 12.58 -30.51
N LEU A 93 17.80 13.36 -29.43
CA LEU A 93 18.74 14.41 -29.02
C LEU A 93 20.14 13.83 -28.76
N SER A 94 20.24 12.74 -28.00
CA SER A 94 21.55 12.14 -27.70
C SER A 94 22.22 11.43 -28.87
N HIS A 95 21.46 10.82 -29.78
CA HIS A 95 22.01 10.05 -30.90
C HIS A 95 22.30 10.92 -32.14
N ILE A 96 21.35 11.75 -32.55
CA ILE A 96 21.47 12.56 -33.79
C ILE A 96 22.39 13.77 -33.57
N PHE A 97 22.21 14.48 -32.46
CA PHE A 97 22.98 15.70 -32.14
C PHE A 97 24.18 15.43 -31.21
N ARG A 98 24.47 14.15 -30.92
CA ARG A 98 25.53 13.70 -29.99
C ARG A 98 25.46 14.37 -28.61
N TRP A 99 24.25 14.70 -28.15
CA TRP A 99 24.02 15.49 -26.95
C TRP A 99 24.14 14.68 -25.66
N GLU A 100 25.00 15.11 -24.74
CA GLU A 100 25.10 14.53 -23.40
C GLU A 100 23.96 15.03 -22.49
N LEU A 101 22.81 14.35 -22.54
CA LEU A 101 21.71 14.52 -21.59
C LEU A 101 22.08 13.78 -20.30
N LEU A 102 22.26 14.50 -19.20
CA LEU A 102 22.51 13.88 -17.90
C LEU A 102 21.28 13.08 -17.47
N VAL A 103 21.49 11.96 -16.77
CA VAL A 103 20.40 11.11 -16.26
C VAL A 103 19.38 11.93 -15.44
N GLY A 104 19.87 12.88 -14.64
CA GLY A 104 19.01 13.81 -13.89
C GLY A 104 18.14 14.71 -14.77
N GLU A 105 18.64 15.16 -15.92
CA GLU A 105 17.87 15.98 -16.86
C GLU A 105 16.79 15.18 -17.59
N ARG A 106 17.06 13.91 -17.94
CA ARG A 106 16.02 13.02 -18.52
C ARG A 106 14.85 12.80 -17.58
N TYR A 107 15.13 12.65 -16.29
CA TYR A 107 14.08 12.64 -15.27
C TYR A 107 13.44 14.02 -15.07
N GLY A 108 14.22 15.10 -15.14
CA GLY A 108 13.77 16.49 -15.03
C GLY A 108 12.75 16.89 -16.11
N VAL A 109 13.06 16.63 -17.39
CA VAL A 109 12.16 16.92 -18.53
C VAL A 109 10.82 16.20 -18.36
N LYS A 110 10.83 14.89 -18.06
CA LYS A 110 9.61 14.12 -17.83
C LYS A 110 8.86 14.56 -16.56
N ALA A 111 9.57 14.93 -15.50
CA ALA A 111 8.95 15.44 -14.26
C ALA A 111 8.26 16.80 -14.49
N ALA A 112 8.87 17.69 -15.27
CA ALA A 112 8.32 18.98 -15.66
C ALA A 112 7.01 18.82 -16.44
N VAL A 113 7.03 18.03 -17.53
CA VAL A 113 5.84 17.80 -18.35
C VAL A 113 4.71 17.13 -17.56
N ARG A 114 5.03 16.13 -16.72
CA ARG A 114 4.06 15.48 -15.80
C ARG A 114 3.53 16.40 -14.69
N ALA A 115 4.17 17.54 -14.43
CA ALA A 115 3.67 18.55 -13.51
C ALA A 115 2.79 19.57 -14.21
N GLU A 116 3.22 20.05 -15.38
CA GLU A 116 2.45 20.99 -16.21
C GLU A 116 1.11 20.38 -16.65
N ARG A 117 1.10 19.10 -17.07
CA ARG A 117 -0.14 18.35 -17.32
C ARG A 117 -1.11 18.35 -16.14
N ARG A 118 -0.60 18.21 -14.92
CA ARG A 118 -1.46 18.21 -13.72
C ARG A 118 -1.97 19.61 -13.43
N ARG A 119 -1.15 20.65 -13.54
CA ARG A 119 -1.60 22.04 -13.38
C ARG A 119 -2.71 22.39 -14.38
N LEU A 120 -2.58 21.97 -15.64
CA LEU A 120 -3.59 22.20 -16.68
C LEU A 120 -4.89 21.41 -16.43
N LEU A 121 -4.81 20.18 -15.92
CA LEU A 121 -6.00 19.40 -15.52
C LEU A 121 -6.69 20.01 -14.27
N GLU A 122 -5.90 20.49 -13.31
CA GLU A 122 -6.38 21.22 -12.12
C GLU A 122 -7.03 22.56 -12.53
N GLU A 123 -6.46 23.28 -13.50
CA GLU A 123 -7.00 24.50 -14.12
C GLU A 123 -8.30 24.24 -14.92
N GLU A 124 -8.37 23.15 -15.70
CA GLU A 124 -9.58 22.75 -16.45
C GLU A 124 -10.71 22.31 -15.50
N GLU A 125 -10.40 21.58 -14.41
CA GLU A 125 -11.40 21.24 -13.40
C GLU A 125 -11.89 22.48 -12.63
N GLU A 126 -11.01 23.44 -12.30
CA GLU A 126 -11.41 24.73 -11.73
C GLU A 126 -12.26 25.56 -12.70
N GLU A 127 -11.89 25.69 -13.97
CA GLU A 127 -12.67 26.46 -14.95
C GLU A 127 -14.03 25.80 -15.24
N SER A 128 -14.07 24.48 -15.38
CA SER A 128 -15.31 23.70 -15.46
C SER A 128 -16.18 23.88 -14.22
N SER A 129 -15.59 24.00 -13.02
CA SER A 129 -16.31 24.27 -11.78
C SER A 129 -16.83 25.72 -11.71
N ARG A 130 -16.03 26.71 -12.12
CA ARG A 130 -16.45 28.12 -12.23
C ARG A 130 -17.56 28.30 -13.26
N ARG A 131 -17.48 27.61 -14.41
CA ARG A 131 -18.51 27.62 -15.47
C ARG A 131 -19.81 26.96 -15.01
N ARG A 132 -19.74 25.86 -14.26
CA ARG A 132 -20.91 25.25 -13.58
C ARG A 132 -21.52 26.19 -12.53
N HIS A 133 -20.68 26.87 -11.74
CA HIS A 133 -21.15 27.84 -10.74
C HIS A 133 -21.84 29.06 -11.39
N LEU A 134 -21.25 29.62 -12.45
CA LEU A 134 -21.83 30.73 -13.23
C LEU A 134 -23.17 30.35 -13.87
N LEU A 135 -23.33 29.14 -14.40
CA LEU A 135 -24.62 28.64 -14.89
C LEU A 135 -25.67 28.55 -13.76
N LEU A 136 -25.26 28.14 -12.56
CA LEU A 136 -26.16 28.05 -11.40
C LEU A 136 -26.57 29.43 -10.88
N SER A 137 -25.66 30.42 -10.90
CA SER A 137 -25.97 31.82 -10.54
C SER A 137 -26.78 32.54 -11.62
N ALA A 138 -26.57 32.23 -12.91
CA ALA A 138 -27.36 32.80 -14.01
C ALA A 138 -28.82 32.30 -14.04
N ALA A 139 -29.11 31.16 -13.42
CA ALA A 139 -30.47 30.66 -13.19
C ALA A 139 -31.15 31.29 -11.95
N GLY A 140 -30.53 32.29 -11.31
CA GLY A 140 -30.94 32.86 -10.02
C GLY A 140 -32.03 33.94 -10.07
N ASP A 141 -32.58 34.30 -11.23
CA ASP A 141 -33.60 35.36 -11.35
C ASP A 141 -34.74 35.02 -12.32
N SER A 142 -35.63 34.13 -11.87
CA SER A 142 -37.04 34.04 -12.30
C SER A 142 -37.79 33.11 -11.34
N GLY A 143 -38.45 33.69 -10.35
CA GLY A 143 -39.25 32.92 -9.39
C GLY A 143 -40.60 32.50 -9.96
N THR A 144 -41.00 31.24 -9.75
CA THR A 144 -42.43 30.89 -9.67
C THR A 144 -42.62 29.63 -8.81
N HIS A 145 -43.74 29.59 -8.09
CA HIS A 145 -44.12 28.50 -7.18
C HIS A 145 -44.26 27.15 -7.91
N HIS A 146 -43.94 26.06 -7.21
CA HIS A 146 -45.04 25.21 -6.71
C HIS A 146 -44.68 24.50 -5.41
N ALA A 147 -45.54 24.72 -4.41
CA ALA A 147 -45.62 23.95 -3.17
C ALA A 147 -46.89 23.07 -3.21
N LEU A 148 -47.26 22.52 -2.04
CA LEU A 148 -48.19 21.40 -1.81
C LEU A 148 -47.52 20.03 -2.09
N ASP A 149 -47.83 18.96 -1.36
CA ASP A 149 -48.90 18.79 -0.37
C ASP A 149 -48.42 18.18 0.96
N ALA A 150 -49.00 18.64 2.07
CA ALA A 150 -48.86 18.09 3.43
C ALA A 150 -49.85 18.75 4.41
N LEU A 151 -50.96 18.09 4.76
CA LEU A 151 -51.72 18.33 6.01
C LEU A 151 -52.78 17.24 6.29
N SER A 152 -52.70 16.59 7.46
CA SER A 152 -53.73 15.74 8.11
C SER A 152 -53.14 15.18 9.42
N GLN A 153 -53.74 15.27 10.61
CA GLN A 153 -55.00 15.89 11.04
C GLN A 153 -54.85 16.64 12.38
N GLU A 154 -55.81 17.54 12.59
CA GLU A 154 -56.33 18.23 13.79
C GLU A 154 -56.23 17.47 15.15
N GLY A 155 -56.23 18.12 16.32
CA GLY A 155 -56.25 19.56 16.66
C GLY A 155 -56.61 19.84 18.15
N LEU A 156 -56.67 21.13 18.55
CA LEU A 156 -57.22 21.70 19.81
C LEU A 156 -56.42 21.45 21.14
N SER A 157 -56.42 22.30 22.19
CA SER A 157 -56.66 23.76 22.35
C SER A 157 -56.31 24.29 23.78
N GLU A 158 -55.73 25.50 23.87
CA GLU A 158 -55.77 26.49 24.99
C GLU A 158 -55.05 26.28 26.36
N GLU A 159 -55.01 27.38 27.14
CA GLU A 159 -54.16 27.80 28.29
C GLU A 159 -54.90 27.70 29.68
N PRO A 160 -54.40 28.22 30.85
CA PRO A 160 -53.10 28.10 31.53
C PRO A 160 -53.23 27.89 33.09
N VAL A 161 -52.24 28.38 33.87
CA VAL A 161 -52.19 28.78 35.31
C VAL A 161 -52.15 27.78 36.51
N HIS A 162 -51.29 28.18 37.48
CA HIS A 162 -51.28 27.94 38.94
C HIS A 162 -50.90 26.55 39.52
N GLN A 163 -50.39 26.42 40.76
CA GLN A 163 -49.43 27.23 41.55
C GLN A 163 -48.99 26.46 42.83
N LEU A 164 -47.82 26.78 43.39
CA LEU A 164 -47.24 26.34 44.69
C LEU A 164 -46.90 24.84 44.87
N GLU A 165 -46.02 24.43 45.82
CA GLU A 165 -44.73 24.98 46.32
C GLU A 165 -44.09 23.92 47.26
N HIS A 166 -42.95 24.27 47.89
CA HIS A 166 -42.35 23.69 49.10
C HIS A 166 -41.66 22.30 48.95
N THR A 167 -40.32 22.19 48.81
CA THR A 167 -39.15 22.53 49.69
C THR A 167 -38.59 21.26 50.38
N ASP A 168 -37.30 21.14 50.75
CA ASP A 168 -36.19 22.12 50.68
C ASP A 168 -34.78 21.50 50.52
N ALA A 169 -33.82 22.39 50.22
CA ALA A 169 -32.39 22.52 50.58
C ALA A 169 -31.55 21.32 51.13
N ALA A 170 -30.21 21.33 51.08
CA ALA A 170 -29.20 22.34 50.68
C ALA A 170 -28.07 21.65 49.84
N GLY A 171 -27.12 22.30 49.14
CA GLY A 171 -26.43 23.59 49.38
C GLY A 171 -25.21 23.39 50.29
N ASN A 172 -24.03 24.05 50.13
CA ASN A 172 -23.50 25.02 49.15
C ASN A 172 -21.92 24.95 49.24
N ASN A 173 -20.99 25.79 48.74
CA ASN A 173 -20.93 27.10 48.06
C ASN A 173 -19.55 27.35 47.37
N GLY A 174 -19.52 27.98 46.19
CA GLY A 174 -18.36 28.74 45.62
C GLY A 174 -17.12 27.96 45.15
N GLY A 175 -16.31 28.42 44.18
CA GLY A 175 -16.21 29.73 43.50
C GLY A 175 -14.80 30.34 43.69
N GLY A 176 -14.15 31.06 42.76
CA GLY A 176 -14.46 31.41 41.35
C GLY A 176 -13.43 32.43 40.80
N GLY A 177 -13.48 32.77 39.51
CA GLY A 177 -12.83 33.97 38.93
C GLY A 177 -11.33 33.89 38.53
N GLY A 178 -11.01 34.30 37.29
CA GLY A 178 -9.64 34.44 36.73
C GLY A 178 -9.69 34.73 35.22
N TYR A 179 -8.85 35.63 34.68
CA TYR A 179 -9.14 36.34 33.41
C TYR A 179 -7.87 36.85 32.70
N TRP A 180 -7.77 36.63 31.36
CA TRP A 180 -6.66 36.97 30.44
C TRP A 180 -5.29 36.27 30.74
N ASP A 181 -4.31 36.17 29.83
CA ASP A 181 -4.06 36.85 28.53
C ASP A 181 -3.43 35.94 27.43
N SER A 182 -3.53 36.39 26.17
CA SER A 182 -2.81 36.12 24.90
C SER A 182 -1.64 35.08 24.80
N GLY A 183 -1.56 34.33 23.69
CA GLY A 183 -0.35 33.53 23.40
C GLY A 183 -0.26 32.63 22.12
N GLN A 184 -0.28 33.21 20.92
CA GLN A 184 0.25 32.72 19.61
C GLN A 184 0.38 31.22 19.23
N ALA A 185 -0.11 30.92 18.02
CA ALA A 185 0.02 29.66 17.27
C ALA A 185 1.42 29.25 16.75
N LYS A 186 1.62 27.92 16.56
CA LYS A 186 2.32 27.17 15.45
C LYS A 186 2.34 25.67 15.84
N MET A 187 1.88 24.65 15.10
CA MET A 187 1.91 24.24 13.68
C MET A 187 3.25 23.63 13.18
N LYS A 188 3.19 22.37 12.68
CA LYS A 188 4.22 21.58 11.93
C LYS A 188 5.39 21.04 12.79
N LYS A 189 6.02 19.87 12.51
CA LYS A 189 5.93 18.87 11.41
C LYS A 189 6.47 17.48 11.89
N PRO A 190 6.09 16.33 11.32
CA PRO A 190 6.65 15.01 11.67
C PRO A 190 7.99 14.70 10.97
N GLN A 191 8.79 13.80 11.55
CA GLN A 191 10.13 13.44 11.06
C GLN A 191 10.21 11.97 10.58
N GLN A 192 10.64 11.76 9.33
CA GLN A 192 10.96 10.43 8.77
C GLN A 192 12.47 10.17 8.74
N ARG A 193 12.88 8.90 8.86
CA ARG A 193 14.10 8.20 8.31
C ARG A 193 14.53 7.07 9.27
N ARG A 194 15.17 5.97 8.84
CA ARG A 194 15.22 5.22 7.56
C ARG A 194 15.72 3.79 7.92
N ARG A 195 15.46 2.79 7.07
CA ARG A 195 15.98 1.41 7.27
C ARG A 195 17.51 1.36 7.33
N LYS A 196 18.07 0.42 8.11
CA LYS A 196 19.42 -0.14 7.92
C LYS A 196 19.28 -1.60 7.46
N LYS A 197 20.18 -2.06 6.58
CA LYS A 197 20.33 -3.44 6.12
C LYS A 197 21.85 -3.71 6.06
N GLN A 198 22.28 -4.95 6.29
CA GLN A 198 23.69 -5.31 6.24
C GLN A 198 23.81 -6.73 5.65
N MET A 199 24.81 -6.94 4.79
CA MET A 199 25.24 -8.25 4.25
C MET A 199 26.31 -8.83 5.21
N VAL A 200 26.86 -10.05 5.09
CA VAL A 200 27.52 -10.70 3.93
C VAL A 200 27.73 -12.21 4.17
N THR A 201 27.84 -12.99 3.06
CA THR A 201 28.65 -14.23 2.83
C THR A 201 28.59 -15.42 3.81
N SER A 202 28.81 -16.70 3.46
CA SER A 202 28.94 -17.53 2.22
C SER A 202 28.90 -19.02 2.71
N VAL A 203 28.82 -20.13 1.95
CA VAL A 203 29.52 -20.63 0.75
C VAL A 203 28.67 -21.73 0.05
N GLU A 204 28.95 -21.94 -1.25
CA GLU A 204 28.49 -22.93 -2.25
C GLU A 204 27.85 -24.30 -1.86
N THR A 205 26.91 -24.76 -2.70
CA THR A 205 27.01 -26.01 -3.50
C THR A 205 26.06 -25.86 -4.72
N ASP A 206 26.43 -26.44 -5.87
CA ASP A 206 25.87 -26.15 -7.20
C ASP A 206 24.73 -27.10 -7.68
N ASP A 207 24.36 -26.90 -8.95
CA ASP A 207 23.49 -27.70 -9.84
C ASP A 207 21.98 -27.77 -9.54
N ASP A 208 21.19 -27.05 -10.36
CA ASP A 208 20.58 -27.69 -11.53
C ASP A 208 20.31 -26.67 -12.66
N MET A 209 20.37 -27.12 -13.92
CA MET A 209 20.15 -26.28 -15.11
C MET A 209 18.70 -26.35 -15.58
N ASN A 210 18.08 -25.18 -15.83
CA ASN A 210 16.92 -25.09 -16.71
C ASN A 210 17.07 -23.88 -17.62
N GLU A 211 16.93 -24.09 -18.93
CA GLU A 211 17.10 -23.07 -19.95
C GLU A 211 16.08 -21.92 -19.82
N GLY A 212 16.42 -20.76 -20.35
CA GLY A 212 15.63 -19.53 -20.22
C GLY A 212 14.69 -19.28 -21.40
N GLU A 213 13.57 -18.63 -21.09
CA GLU A 213 12.83 -17.80 -22.05
C GLU A 213 12.82 -16.37 -21.49
N ASP A 214 13.53 -15.45 -22.15
CA ASP A 214 13.47 -14.01 -21.87
C ASP A 214 12.16 -13.45 -22.45
N ASP A 215 11.13 -13.36 -21.61
CA ASP A 215 9.87 -12.66 -21.93
C ASP A 215 9.93 -11.21 -21.39
N ASP A 216 10.18 -10.25 -22.28
CA ASP A 216 10.14 -8.82 -21.97
C ASP A 216 8.70 -8.39 -21.65
N ASP A 217 8.33 -8.33 -20.37
CA ASP A 217 7.01 -7.85 -19.88
C ASP A 217 6.95 -6.30 -19.95
N GLY A 218 7.32 -5.75 -21.12
CA GLY A 218 7.47 -4.35 -21.48
C GLY A 218 6.17 -3.57 -21.57
N ASN A 219 5.44 -3.48 -20.46
CA ASN A 219 4.21 -2.67 -20.34
C ASN A 219 4.26 -1.72 -19.13
N GLY A 220 5.10 -0.69 -19.26
CA GLY A 220 5.37 0.34 -18.23
C GLY A 220 4.22 1.31 -17.94
N GLY A 221 3.11 1.23 -18.68
CA GLY A 221 1.84 1.91 -18.34
C GLY A 221 1.80 3.42 -18.58
N GLY A 222 1.84 3.84 -19.84
CA GLY A 222 1.47 5.20 -20.25
C GLY A 222 0.04 5.56 -19.78
N GLY A 223 -0.04 6.46 -18.81
CA GLY A 223 -1.28 6.81 -18.09
C GLY A 223 -2.22 7.75 -18.85
N GLY A 224 -2.70 7.33 -20.02
CA GLY A 224 -3.75 8.04 -20.75
C GLY A 224 -5.07 8.09 -19.97
N GLY A 225 -5.74 9.25 -19.99
CA GLY A 225 -6.92 9.52 -19.17
C GLY A 225 -8.17 8.74 -19.59
N VAL A 226 -8.42 7.60 -18.96
CA VAL A 226 -9.77 7.02 -18.84
C VAL A 226 -10.14 7.01 -17.37
N LEU A 227 -11.14 7.84 -17.01
CA LEU A 227 -11.88 7.92 -15.73
C LEU A 227 -11.12 7.42 -14.50
N GLY A 228 -10.67 8.34 -13.65
CA GLY A 228 -9.79 8.09 -12.51
C GLY A 228 -10.23 6.97 -11.56
N ILE A 229 -9.87 5.72 -11.89
CA ILE A 229 -9.84 4.59 -10.95
C ILE A 229 -8.65 4.83 -10.03
N GLU A 230 -8.84 5.73 -9.07
CA GLU A 230 -8.07 5.74 -7.83
C GLU A 230 -7.97 4.29 -7.36
N ARG A 231 -6.76 3.83 -6.98
CA ARG A 231 -6.56 2.44 -6.55
C ARG A 231 -7.21 2.26 -5.18
N GLN A 232 -8.52 2.08 -5.16
CA GLN A 232 -9.36 1.95 -3.97
C GLN A 232 -8.77 0.85 -3.08
N ARG A 233 -8.03 1.30 -2.07
CA ARG A 233 -7.23 0.41 -1.24
C ARG A 233 -8.19 -0.29 -0.29
N GLU A 234 -8.49 -1.53 -0.62
CA GLU A 234 -9.47 -2.37 0.09
C GLU A 234 -9.42 -2.19 1.60
N HIS A 235 -10.61 -2.13 2.18
CA HIS A 235 -10.77 -2.10 3.62
C HIS A 235 -10.12 -3.36 4.25
N PRO A 236 -9.33 -3.19 5.32
CA PRO A 236 -8.64 -4.33 5.93
C PRO A 236 -9.67 -5.28 6.54
N PHE A 237 -9.38 -6.57 6.43
CA PHE A 237 -10.21 -7.61 7.04
C PHE A 237 -10.21 -7.48 8.57
N ILE A 238 -11.33 -7.88 9.18
CA ILE A 238 -11.46 -8.18 10.61
C ILE A 238 -11.94 -9.62 10.78
N VAL A 239 -11.75 -10.20 11.98
CA VAL A 239 -12.32 -11.51 12.29
C VAL A 239 -13.83 -11.32 12.48
N THR A 240 -14.64 -11.98 11.64
CA THR A 240 -16.11 -11.99 11.76
C THR A 240 -16.62 -13.41 11.94
N GLU A 241 -17.73 -13.53 12.64
CA GLU A 241 -18.52 -14.78 12.70
C GLU A 241 -19.12 -15.14 11.34
N PRO A 242 -19.54 -16.40 11.14
CA PRO A 242 -20.19 -16.83 9.90
C PRO A 242 -21.49 -16.06 9.67
N GLY A 243 -21.60 -15.38 8.53
CA GLY A 243 -22.75 -14.53 8.19
C GLY A 243 -22.70 -13.12 8.81
N GLU A 244 -21.69 -12.78 9.61
CA GLU A 244 -21.55 -11.43 10.15
C GLU A 244 -20.94 -10.47 9.14
N VAL A 245 -21.72 -9.44 8.78
CA VAL A 245 -21.26 -8.28 8.01
C VAL A 245 -20.34 -7.42 8.87
N ALA A 246 -19.11 -7.19 8.41
CA ALA A 246 -18.14 -6.33 9.09
C ALA A 246 -18.65 -4.87 9.19
N ARG A 247 -18.54 -4.28 10.38
CA ARG A 247 -19.01 -2.91 10.64
C ARG A 247 -18.00 -1.85 10.18
N GLY A 248 -18.49 -0.79 9.55
CA GLY A 248 -17.70 0.36 9.12
C GLY A 248 -16.76 0.07 7.94
N LYS A 249 -15.64 0.79 7.84
CA LYS A 249 -14.66 0.66 6.75
C LYS A 249 -13.75 -0.58 6.94
N LYS A 250 -14.34 -1.78 7.00
CA LYS A 250 -13.72 -3.09 7.25
C LYS A 250 -14.36 -4.18 6.38
N ASN A 251 -13.61 -5.22 6.04
CA ASN A 251 -14.11 -6.37 5.31
C ASN A 251 -14.27 -7.61 6.22
N GLY A 252 -15.31 -8.43 5.99
CA GLY A 252 -15.56 -9.66 6.76
C GLY A 252 -14.81 -10.88 6.21
N LEU A 253 -14.78 -11.96 6.99
CA LEU A 253 -14.13 -13.22 6.57
C LEU A 253 -14.94 -13.99 5.53
N ASP A 254 -16.27 -13.90 5.53
CA ASP A 254 -17.09 -14.52 4.47
C ASP A 254 -16.87 -13.83 3.11
N TYR A 255 -16.66 -12.50 3.11
CA TYR A 255 -16.22 -11.79 1.90
C TYR A 255 -14.83 -12.25 1.44
N LEU A 256 -13.89 -12.46 2.38
CA LEU A 256 -12.57 -13.04 2.05
C LEU A 256 -12.71 -14.42 1.40
N PHE A 257 -13.61 -15.29 1.87
CA PHE A 257 -13.86 -16.60 1.26
C PHE A 257 -14.58 -16.52 -0.09
N HIS A 258 -15.55 -15.62 -0.24
CA HIS A 258 -16.23 -15.36 -1.52
C HIS A 258 -15.25 -14.95 -2.64
N LEU A 259 -14.17 -14.22 -2.33
CA LEU A 259 -13.12 -13.91 -3.30
C LEU A 259 -12.42 -15.16 -3.88
N TYR A 260 -12.41 -16.30 -3.18
CA TYR A 260 -11.86 -17.56 -3.72
C TYR A 260 -12.84 -18.22 -4.70
N GLU A 261 -14.15 -18.11 -4.47
CA GLU A 261 -15.17 -18.56 -5.43
C GLU A 261 -15.15 -17.71 -6.70
N GLN A 262 -15.02 -16.39 -6.59
CA GLN A 262 -14.80 -15.54 -7.76
C GLN A 262 -13.52 -15.93 -8.53
N CYS A 263 -12.42 -16.25 -7.83
CA CYS A 263 -11.20 -16.78 -8.48
C CYS A 263 -11.44 -18.12 -9.20
N ARG A 264 -12.34 -18.96 -8.68
CA ARG A 264 -12.76 -20.22 -9.31
C ARG A 264 -13.60 -19.97 -10.56
N GLU A 265 -14.54 -19.03 -10.53
CA GLU A 265 -15.31 -18.60 -11.70
C GLU A 265 -14.41 -18.00 -12.80
N PHE A 266 -13.47 -17.12 -12.43
CA PHE A 266 -12.49 -16.58 -13.37
C PHE A 266 -11.56 -17.66 -13.94
N LEU A 267 -11.19 -18.68 -13.16
CA LEU A 267 -10.45 -19.83 -13.69
C LEU A 267 -11.29 -20.62 -14.70
N ILE A 268 -12.56 -20.90 -14.41
CA ILE A 268 -13.47 -21.60 -15.34
C ILE A 268 -13.60 -20.82 -16.66
N GLN A 269 -13.76 -19.50 -16.61
CA GLN A 269 -13.83 -18.66 -17.82
C GLN A 269 -12.52 -18.71 -18.63
N VAL A 270 -11.35 -18.63 -17.97
CA VAL A 270 -10.04 -18.78 -18.63
C VAL A 270 -9.85 -20.19 -19.22
N GLN A 271 -10.32 -21.24 -18.53
CA GLN A 271 -10.29 -22.62 -19.05
C GLN A 271 -11.16 -22.78 -20.31
N THR A 272 -12.35 -22.18 -20.34
CA THR A 272 -13.22 -22.20 -21.53
C THR A 272 -12.56 -21.47 -22.71
N ILE A 273 -12.03 -20.26 -22.49
CA ILE A 273 -11.33 -19.49 -23.53
C ILE A 273 -10.09 -20.25 -24.05
N ALA A 274 -9.33 -20.90 -23.17
CA ALA A 274 -8.18 -21.68 -23.58
C ALA A 274 -8.58 -22.89 -24.46
N LYS A 275 -9.64 -23.62 -24.08
CA LYS A 275 -10.16 -24.76 -24.86
C LYS A 275 -10.68 -24.34 -26.25
N ASP A 276 -11.44 -23.25 -26.31
CA ASP A 276 -12.00 -22.68 -27.54
C ASP A 276 -10.91 -22.34 -28.58
N ARG A 277 -9.73 -21.91 -28.09
CA ARG A 277 -8.58 -21.53 -28.91
C ARG A 277 -7.56 -22.64 -29.15
N GLY A 278 -7.73 -23.82 -28.54
CA GLY A 278 -6.69 -24.86 -28.51
C GLY A 278 -5.45 -24.53 -27.67
N GLU A 279 -5.50 -23.51 -26.81
CA GLU A 279 -4.42 -23.15 -25.88
C GLU A 279 -4.32 -24.16 -24.71
N LYS A 280 -3.17 -24.21 -24.04
CA LYS A 280 -2.92 -25.08 -22.88
C LYS A 280 -3.80 -24.70 -21.68
N CYS A 281 -4.92 -25.39 -21.52
CA CYS A 281 -5.92 -25.19 -20.46
C CYS A 281 -5.30 -25.25 -19.04
N PRO A 282 -5.33 -24.16 -18.24
CA PRO A 282 -4.73 -24.14 -16.90
C PRO A 282 -5.58 -24.89 -15.86
N THR A 283 -4.97 -25.78 -15.09
CA THR A 283 -5.65 -26.58 -14.05
C THR A 283 -5.65 -25.94 -12.66
N LYS A 284 -4.78 -24.94 -12.43
CA LYS A 284 -4.62 -24.21 -11.16
C LYS A 284 -4.81 -22.70 -11.37
N VAL A 285 -5.02 -21.93 -10.31
CA VAL A 285 -5.11 -20.46 -10.37
C VAL A 285 -3.74 -19.83 -10.70
N THR A 286 -3.50 -19.53 -11.97
CA THR A 286 -2.23 -18.98 -12.51
C THR A 286 -2.21 -17.44 -12.55
N ASN A 287 -1.09 -16.85 -12.98
CA ASN A 287 -1.00 -15.40 -13.29
C ASN A 287 -2.08 -14.96 -14.31
N GLN A 288 -2.43 -15.81 -15.28
CA GLN A 288 -3.44 -15.51 -16.31
C GLN A 288 -4.81 -15.25 -15.70
N VAL A 289 -5.21 -16.02 -14.68
CA VAL A 289 -6.48 -15.83 -13.95
C VAL A 289 -6.51 -14.49 -13.22
N PHE A 290 -5.40 -14.09 -12.58
CA PHE A 290 -5.30 -12.77 -11.94
C PHE A 290 -5.28 -11.61 -12.95
N ARG A 291 -4.66 -11.77 -14.12
CA ARG A 291 -4.73 -10.79 -15.22
C ARG A 291 -6.15 -10.68 -15.78
N TYR A 292 -6.84 -11.81 -15.94
CA TYR A 292 -8.23 -11.88 -16.41
C TYR A 292 -9.21 -11.24 -15.42
N ALA A 293 -9.16 -11.60 -14.13
CA ALA A 293 -10.01 -11.00 -13.09
C ALA A 293 -9.88 -9.46 -13.05
N LYS A 294 -8.66 -8.92 -13.17
CA LYS A 294 -8.42 -7.47 -13.27
C LYS A 294 -9.04 -6.86 -14.54
N LYS A 295 -8.97 -7.55 -15.68
CA LYS A 295 -9.61 -7.12 -16.95
C LYS A 295 -11.14 -7.13 -16.85
N SER A 296 -11.71 -8.11 -16.15
CA SER A 296 -13.15 -8.27 -15.91
C SER A 296 -13.67 -7.42 -14.73
N GLY A 297 -13.00 -6.30 -14.41
CA GLY A 297 -13.45 -5.35 -13.39
C GLY A 297 -13.19 -5.72 -11.93
N ALA A 298 -12.82 -6.97 -11.60
CA ALA A 298 -12.53 -7.43 -10.24
C ALA A 298 -11.14 -7.00 -9.75
N SER A 299 -10.86 -5.69 -9.81
CA SER A 299 -9.58 -5.05 -9.50
C SER A 299 -9.08 -5.28 -8.06
N TYR A 300 -9.99 -5.63 -7.15
CA TYR A 300 -9.69 -6.03 -5.77
C TYR A 300 -9.00 -7.41 -5.69
N ILE A 301 -9.24 -8.34 -6.63
CA ILE A 301 -8.58 -9.66 -6.61
C ILE A 301 -7.12 -9.50 -7.01
N ASN A 302 -6.20 -9.94 -6.14
CA ASN A 302 -4.76 -9.84 -6.39
C ASN A 302 -3.97 -11.03 -5.82
N LYS A 303 -2.97 -11.48 -6.58
CA LYS A 303 -2.14 -12.65 -6.29
C LYS A 303 -1.52 -12.67 -4.88
N PRO A 304 -0.95 -11.56 -4.33
CA PRO A 304 -0.44 -11.54 -2.96
C PRO A 304 -1.51 -11.81 -1.90
N LYS A 305 -2.68 -11.12 -1.98
CA LYS A 305 -3.79 -11.29 -1.02
C LYS A 305 -4.32 -12.72 -1.01
N MET A 306 -4.59 -13.29 -2.19
CA MET A 306 -5.13 -14.66 -2.29
C MET A 306 -4.11 -15.71 -1.85
N ARG A 307 -2.82 -15.56 -2.17
CA ARG A 307 -1.78 -16.46 -1.65
C ARG A 307 -1.54 -16.31 -0.14
N HIS A 308 -1.92 -15.19 0.47
CA HIS A 308 -1.72 -14.98 1.90
C HIS A 308 -2.72 -15.75 2.78
N TYR A 309 -3.96 -15.95 2.33
CA TYR A 309 -5.05 -16.54 3.12
C TYR A 309 -5.56 -17.90 2.61
N VAL A 310 -4.98 -18.48 1.56
CA VAL A 310 -5.49 -19.72 0.94
C VAL A 310 -5.52 -20.92 1.89
N HIS A 311 -4.70 -20.96 2.95
CA HIS A 311 -4.83 -21.98 4.01
C HIS A 311 -6.05 -21.72 4.92
N CYS A 312 -6.40 -20.47 5.22
CA CYS A 312 -7.66 -20.18 5.92
C CYS A 312 -8.89 -20.63 5.12
N TYR A 313 -8.86 -20.43 3.79
CA TYR A 313 -9.88 -20.94 2.88
C TYR A 313 -9.86 -22.48 2.79
N ALA A 314 -8.67 -23.10 2.81
CA ALA A 314 -8.54 -24.55 2.90
C ALA A 314 -9.16 -25.12 4.17
N LEU A 315 -9.01 -24.46 5.31
CA LEU A 315 -9.67 -24.88 6.55
C LEU A 315 -11.20 -24.80 6.42
N HIS A 316 -11.74 -23.67 5.96
CA HIS A 316 -13.18 -23.53 5.67
C HIS A 316 -13.71 -24.60 4.68
N CYS A 317 -12.90 -25.04 3.72
CA CYS A 317 -13.30 -26.07 2.75
C CYS A 317 -13.19 -27.52 3.26
N LEU A 318 -12.33 -27.81 4.25
CA LEU A 318 -12.04 -29.18 4.72
C LEU A 318 -12.72 -29.51 6.05
N ASP A 319 -13.00 -28.50 6.87
CA ASP A 319 -13.58 -28.61 8.21
C ASP A 319 -14.26 -27.26 8.52
N GLU A 320 -15.46 -27.07 7.96
CA GLU A 320 -16.19 -25.79 8.09
C GLU A 320 -16.58 -25.53 9.55
N GLU A 321 -16.95 -26.58 10.29
CA GLU A 321 -17.24 -26.55 11.71
C GLU A 321 -16.06 -26.02 12.53
N ALA A 322 -14.84 -26.56 12.34
CA ALA A 322 -13.65 -26.07 13.02
C ALA A 322 -13.26 -24.66 12.56
N SER A 323 -13.44 -24.33 11.27
CA SER A 323 -13.23 -22.97 10.76
C SER A 323 -14.15 -21.96 11.46
N ASN A 324 -15.44 -22.29 11.56
CA ASN A 324 -16.48 -21.44 12.13
C ASN A 324 -16.37 -21.34 13.67
N ALA A 325 -15.95 -22.42 14.35
CA ALA A 325 -15.57 -22.37 15.76
C ALA A 325 -14.33 -21.50 16.01
N LEU A 326 -13.29 -21.63 15.17
CA LEU A 326 -12.06 -20.83 15.27
C LEU A 326 -12.31 -19.33 15.01
N ARG A 327 -13.25 -19.00 14.13
CA ARG A 327 -13.70 -17.61 13.90
C ARG A 327 -14.36 -17.01 15.16
N ARG A 328 -15.33 -17.72 15.75
CA ARG A 328 -15.99 -17.32 17.02
C ARG A 328 -14.96 -17.07 18.13
N ALA A 329 -14.13 -18.08 18.42
CA ALA A 329 -13.15 -18.05 19.51
C ALA A 329 -11.99 -17.06 19.31
N PHE A 330 -11.83 -16.46 18.13
CA PHE A 330 -10.89 -15.34 17.90
C PHE A 330 -11.60 -13.99 17.93
N LYS A 331 -12.84 -13.88 17.44
CA LYS A 331 -13.65 -12.66 17.57
C LYS A 331 -13.96 -12.35 19.04
N GLU A 332 -14.39 -13.34 19.81
CA GLU A 332 -14.71 -13.23 21.25
C GLU A 332 -13.53 -12.68 22.06
N ARG A 333 -12.31 -13.14 21.74
CA ARG A 333 -11.06 -12.69 22.38
C ARG A 333 -10.51 -11.37 21.79
N GLY A 334 -11.24 -10.70 20.90
CA GLY A 334 -10.84 -9.43 20.28
C GLY A 334 -9.60 -9.53 19.37
N GLU A 335 -9.28 -10.72 18.86
CA GLU A 335 -8.02 -10.99 18.18
C GLU A 335 -7.94 -10.41 16.78
N ASN A 336 -6.72 -10.05 16.38
CA ASN A 336 -6.46 -9.55 15.03
C ASN A 336 -6.44 -10.70 14.00
N VAL A 337 -6.69 -10.35 12.73
CA VAL A 337 -6.71 -11.30 11.61
C VAL A 337 -5.37 -12.02 11.43
N GLY A 338 -4.23 -11.43 11.83
CA GLY A 338 -2.93 -12.10 11.84
C GLY A 338 -2.86 -13.27 12.82
N SER A 339 -3.34 -13.08 14.06
CA SER A 339 -3.46 -14.15 15.06
C SER A 339 -4.35 -15.28 14.57
N TRP A 340 -5.58 -14.96 14.12
CA TRP A 340 -6.54 -15.93 13.58
C TRP A 340 -5.94 -16.71 12.39
N ARG A 341 -5.37 -15.99 11.42
CA ARG A 341 -4.70 -16.57 10.26
C ARG A 341 -3.60 -17.55 10.65
N GLN A 342 -2.83 -17.24 11.70
CA GLN A 342 -1.75 -18.11 12.16
C GLN A 342 -2.29 -19.35 12.90
N ALA A 343 -3.42 -19.24 13.59
CA ALA A 343 -4.08 -20.38 14.22
C ALA A 343 -4.64 -21.38 13.19
N CYS A 344 -5.11 -20.93 12.02
CA CYS A 344 -5.64 -21.80 10.95
C CYS A 344 -4.66 -22.88 10.46
N TYR A 345 -3.34 -22.76 10.70
CA TYR A 345 -2.39 -23.82 10.36
C TYR A 345 -2.55 -25.08 11.23
N LYS A 346 -2.88 -24.96 12.53
CA LYS A 346 -2.89 -26.13 13.44
C LYS A 346 -3.97 -27.16 13.07
N PRO A 347 -5.24 -26.80 12.81
CA PRO A 347 -6.25 -27.75 12.33
C PRO A 347 -5.86 -28.43 11.01
N LEU A 348 -5.24 -27.70 10.08
CA LEU A 348 -4.80 -28.27 8.79
C LEU A 348 -3.67 -29.29 8.93
N VAL A 349 -2.74 -29.08 9.86
CA VAL A 349 -1.68 -30.07 10.14
C VAL A 349 -2.27 -31.31 10.83
N ASN A 350 -3.27 -31.14 11.69
CA ASN A 350 -4.04 -32.27 12.24
C ASN A 350 -4.80 -33.04 11.15
N ILE A 351 -5.39 -32.35 10.16
CA ILE A 351 -6.01 -32.97 8.98
C ILE A 351 -4.94 -33.74 8.18
N ALA A 352 -3.80 -33.12 7.87
CA ALA A 352 -2.70 -33.77 7.15
C ALA A 352 -2.23 -35.06 7.84
N CYS A 353 -2.06 -35.03 9.17
CA CYS A 353 -1.71 -36.20 9.97
C CYS A 353 -2.70 -37.38 9.77
N ARG A 354 -4.02 -37.10 9.77
CA ARG A 354 -5.06 -38.11 9.49
C ARG A 354 -5.01 -38.68 8.06
N HIS A 355 -4.40 -37.96 7.11
CA HIS A 355 -4.22 -38.38 5.72
C HIS A 355 -2.76 -38.75 5.38
N GLY A 356 -2.06 -39.40 6.31
CA GLY A 356 -0.69 -39.92 6.06
C GLY A 356 0.37 -38.83 5.80
N TRP A 357 0.08 -37.60 6.20
CA TRP A 357 0.86 -36.37 5.96
C TRP A 357 0.90 -35.88 4.50
N ASP A 358 0.10 -36.45 3.60
CA ASP A 358 0.00 -35.96 2.22
C ASP A 358 -1.01 -34.80 2.10
N ILE A 359 -0.48 -33.58 2.24
CA ILE A 359 -1.25 -32.35 2.09
C ILE A 359 -1.58 -32.01 0.62
N ASP A 360 -0.89 -32.60 -0.37
CA ASP A 360 -1.26 -32.46 -1.78
C ASP A 360 -2.49 -33.31 -2.10
N ALA A 361 -2.53 -34.57 -1.65
CA ALA A 361 -3.71 -35.42 -1.78
C ALA A 361 -4.95 -34.76 -1.15
N VAL A 362 -4.83 -34.22 0.07
CA VAL A 362 -5.91 -33.48 0.74
C VAL A 362 -6.39 -32.27 -0.06
N PHE A 363 -5.49 -31.47 -0.65
CA PHE A 363 -5.89 -30.33 -1.49
C PHE A 363 -6.49 -30.77 -2.83
N ASN A 364 -5.93 -31.79 -3.47
CA ASN A 364 -6.35 -32.24 -4.80
C ASN A 364 -7.67 -33.04 -4.76
N ALA A 365 -7.99 -33.71 -3.64
CA ALA A 365 -9.24 -34.42 -3.44
C ALA A 365 -10.47 -33.49 -3.32
N HIS A 366 -10.30 -32.26 -2.81
CA HIS A 366 -11.43 -31.35 -2.60
C HIS A 366 -11.70 -30.41 -3.79
N PRO A 367 -12.90 -30.43 -4.42
CA PRO A 367 -13.16 -29.69 -5.68
C PRO A 367 -13.00 -28.16 -5.66
N ARG A 368 -13.03 -27.53 -4.48
CA ARG A 368 -12.75 -26.08 -4.32
C ARG A 368 -11.26 -25.78 -4.05
N LEU A 369 -10.48 -26.76 -3.61
CA LEU A 369 -9.05 -26.62 -3.29
C LEU A 369 -8.11 -27.19 -4.35
N SER A 370 -8.60 -28.13 -5.17
CA SER A 370 -7.82 -28.77 -6.23
C SER A 370 -7.31 -27.80 -7.30
N ILE A 371 -7.88 -26.59 -7.38
CA ILE A 371 -7.41 -25.49 -8.23
C ILE A 371 -6.32 -24.60 -7.59
N TRP A 372 -6.05 -24.76 -6.29
CA TRP A 372 -5.06 -23.96 -5.56
C TRP A 372 -3.73 -24.70 -5.39
N TYR A 373 -2.68 -23.92 -5.10
CA TYR A 373 -1.36 -24.43 -4.73
C TYR A 373 -1.23 -24.46 -3.21
N VAL A 374 -0.81 -25.59 -2.64
CA VAL A 374 -0.54 -25.72 -1.19
C VAL A 374 0.54 -24.70 -0.77
N PRO A 375 0.31 -23.85 0.25
CA PRO A 375 1.32 -22.91 0.72
C PRO A 375 2.59 -23.58 1.22
N THR A 376 3.75 -23.02 0.84
CA THR A 376 5.07 -23.48 1.29
C THR A 376 5.16 -23.59 2.81
N LYS A 377 4.58 -22.63 3.56
CA LYS A 377 4.58 -22.68 5.03
C LYS A 377 3.69 -23.78 5.60
N LEU A 378 2.60 -24.16 4.93
CA LEU A 378 1.77 -25.29 5.34
C LEU A 378 2.54 -26.61 5.13
N ARG A 379 3.16 -26.80 3.95
CA ARG A 379 4.04 -27.95 3.68
C ARG A 379 5.14 -28.09 4.73
N GLN A 380 5.86 -27.02 5.02
CA GLN A 380 6.93 -26.99 6.03
C GLN A 380 6.43 -27.43 7.41
N LEU A 381 5.24 -26.99 7.83
CA LEU A 381 4.66 -27.40 9.12
C LEU A 381 4.23 -28.88 9.10
N CYS A 382 3.62 -29.36 8.02
CA CYS A 382 3.29 -30.79 7.88
C CYS A 382 4.54 -31.69 7.89
N HIS A 383 5.62 -31.30 7.22
CA HIS A 383 6.88 -32.06 7.25
C HIS A 383 7.57 -32.03 8.62
N LEU A 384 7.55 -30.88 9.30
CA LEU A 384 8.11 -30.75 10.65
C LEU A 384 7.35 -31.62 11.65
N GLU A 385 6.02 -31.52 11.71
CA GLU A 385 5.24 -32.34 12.65
C GLU A 385 5.23 -33.84 12.27
N ARG A 386 5.38 -34.20 10.99
CA ARG A 386 5.66 -35.59 10.60
C ARG A 386 6.98 -36.08 11.19
N SER A 387 8.04 -35.27 11.11
CA SER A 387 9.35 -35.58 11.68
C SER A 387 9.26 -35.76 13.20
N ASN A 388 8.56 -34.85 13.88
CA ASN A 388 8.30 -34.91 15.33
C ASN A 388 7.53 -36.18 15.71
N ALA A 389 6.46 -36.51 14.97
CA ALA A 389 5.62 -37.68 15.23
C ALA A 389 6.38 -39.01 15.03
N VAL A 390 7.18 -39.12 13.96
CA VAL A 390 8.02 -40.31 13.71
C VAL A 390 9.10 -40.45 14.78
N ALA A 391 9.75 -39.35 15.19
CA ALA A 391 10.75 -39.36 16.27
C ALA A 391 10.13 -39.77 17.62
N ALA A 392 8.97 -39.20 17.97
CA ALA A 392 8.26 -39.52 19.21
C ALA A 392 7.79 -40.99 19.24
N ALA A 393 7.23 -41.50 18.13
CA ALA A 393 6.86 -42.91 18.01
C ALA A 393 8.08 -43.84 18.13
N SER A 394 9.21 -43.47 17.51
CA SER A 394 10.46 -44.25 17.60
C SER A 394 11.02 -44.29 19.02
N ALA A 395 10.94 -43.19 19.76
CA ALA A 395 11.37 -43.13 21.17
C ALA A 395 10.48 -44.01 22.08
N LEU A 396 9.16 -44.04 21.85
CA LEU A 396 8.23 -44.91 22.58
C LEU A 396 8.50 -46.40 22.33
N VAL A 397 8.87 -46.78 21.11
CA VAL A 397 9.28 -48.16 20.79
C VAL A 397 10.65 -48.50 21.39
N GLY A 398 11.61 -47.57 21.33
CA GLY A 398 12.96 -47.76 21.90
C GLY A 398 12.97 -48.02 23.40
N ASN A 399 12.11 -47.32 24.15
CA ASN A 399 11.95 -47.54 25.60
C ASN A 399 11.22 -48.85 25.96
N GLY A 400 10.69 -49.60 24.98
CA GLY A 400 9.97 -50.86 25.20
C GLY A 400 10.87 -52.09 25.41
N ILE A 401 12.18 -52.00 25.14
CA ILE A 401 13.10 -53.16 25.13
C ILE A 401 14.11 -53.09 26.30
N SER A 402 13.60 -53.03 27.52
CA SER A 402 14.35 -53.35 28.75
C SER A 402 13.96 -54.75 29.22
N CYS A 403 14.40 -55.78 28.50
CA CYS A 403 14.04 -57.17 28.78
C CYS A 403 14.63 -57.67 30.11
N THR A 404 13.83 -58.42 30.86
CA THR A 404 14.20 -59.00 32.16
C THR A 404 15.38 -59.96 32.05
N GLY A 405 16.48 -59.67 32.75
CA GLY A 405 17.77 -60.34 32.58
C GLY A 405 18.45 -60.90 33.84
N SER A 406 17.84 -60.83 35.02
CA SER A 406 18.45 -61.27 36.28
C SER A 406 18.02 -62.69 36.69
N SER A 407 18.53 -63.71 36.00
CA SER A 407 18.39 -65.10 36.43
C SER A 407 19.37 -65.40 37.57
N ALA A 408 18.93 -65.23 38.82
CA ALA A 408 19.70 -65.64 39.99
C ALA A 408 19.75 -67.18 40.09
N SER A 409 20.95 -67.75 40.08
CA SER A 409 21.18 -69.20 40.06
C SER A 409 20.77 -69.88 41.37
N GLY A 410 19.98 -70.95 41.29
CA GLY A 410 19.81 -71.88 42.41
C GLY A 410 21.07 -72.74 42.62
N GLY A 411 21.45 -72.99 43.87
CA GLY A 411 22.68 -73.74 44.17
C GLY A 411 22.84 -74.14 45.65
N LEU A 412 22.42 -75.37 45.96
CA LEU A 412 22.90 -76.25 47.03
C LEU A 412 22.85 -75.77 48.51
N GLY A 413 22.27 -76.63 49.35
CA GLY A 413 22.37 -76.56 50.81
C GLY A 413 21.86 -77.84 51.47
N PHE A 414 22.77 -78.70 51.91
CA PHE A 414 22.51 -79.66 53.00
C PHE A 414 22.31 -78.83 54.30
N ASN A 415 21.64 -79.30 55.35
CA ASN A 415 21.49 -80.68 55.83
C ASN A 415 20.21 -80.85 56.67
#